data_AF-A0A257SXT2-F1
#
_entry.id   AF-A0A257SXT2-F1
#
_cell.length_a   1.000
_cell.length_b   1.000
_cell.length_c   1.000
_cell.angle_alpha   90.00
_cell.angle_beta   90.00
_cell.angle_gamma   90.00
#
_symmetry.space_group_name_H-M   'P 1'
#
loop_
_entity.id
_entity.type
_entity.pdbx_description
1 polymer ?
#
loop_
_entity_poly.entity_id
_entity_poly.type
_entity_poly.pdbx_seq_one_letter_code
_entity_poly.pdbx_strand_id
1 'polypeptide(L)'
;NGDYISDALAAEVGGIGMAPGANLSDTHAIFEATHGTAPDIAGQGKANPSSLILSAVMMLEHLGWGEAATRIVVAMNAAIASGEVTGDLAALRGDVPALSTAEFSAALVRRL
;
A
#
# COMPACT_ATOMS: atom_id res chain seq x y z
N ASN A 1 6.45 22.52 3.10
CA ASN A 1 7.61 21.74 2.61
C ASN A 1 7.42 20.23 2.69
N GLY A 2 6.68 19.70 3.69
CA GLY A 2 6.46 18.25 3.80
C GLY A 2 5.82 17.64 2.55
N ASP A 3 4.71 18.21 2.10
CA ASP A 3 3.94 17.81 0.91
C ASP A 3 4.81 17.54 -0.34
N TYR A 4 5.59 18.52 -0.78
CA TYR A 4 6.41 18.40 -1.99
C TYR A 4 7.52 17.37 -1.86
N ILE A 5 8.12 17.25 -0.65
CA ILE A 5 9.21 16.31 -0.40
C ILE A 5 8.67 14.87 -0.31
N SER A 6 7.52 14.65 0.34
CA SER A 6 6.94 13.32 0.46
C SER A 6 6.55 12.76 -0.90
N ASP A 7 5.95 13.57 -1.76
CA ASP A 7 5.56 13.14 -3.11
C ASP A 7 6.78 12.85 -3.99
N ALA A 8 7.80 13.70 -3.92
CA ALA A 8 9.04 13.48 -4.66
C ALA A 8 9.73 12.16 -4.26
N LEU A 9 9.81 11.87 -2.96
CA LEU A 9 10.42 10.64 -2.46
C LEU A 9 9.57 9.39 -2.74
N ALA A 10 8.24 9.49 -2.64
CA ALA A 10 7.34 8.40 -3.00
C ALA A 10 7.46 8.06 -4.49
N ALA A 11 7.59 9.06 -5.36
CA ALA A 11 7.85 8.87 -6.77
C ALA A 11 9.23 8.24 -7.05
N GLU A 12 10.28 8.66 -6.34
CA GLU A 12 11.66 8.16 -6.50
C GLU A 12 11.75 6.63 -6.29
N VAL A 13 11.00 6.08 -5.33
CA VAL A 13 10.99 4.64 -5.04
C VAL A 13 9.97 3.85 -5.88
N GLY A 14 9.28 4.51 -6.83
CA GLY A 14 8.19 3.91 -7.61
C GLY A 14 6.94 3.60 -6.77
N GLY A 15 6.81 4.23 -5.60
CA GLY A 15 5.81 3.93 -4.58
C GLY A 15 4.67 4.93 -4.49
N ILE A 16 4.42 5.76 -5.51
CA ILE A 16 3.41 6.83 -5.43
C ILE A 16 2.00 6.32 -5.07
N GLY A 17 1.66 5.09 -5.49
CA GLY A 17 0.39 4.42 -5.13
C GLY A 17 0.45 3.57 -3.85
N MET A 18 1.61 3.48 -3.21
CA MET A 18 1.88 2.60 -2.06
C MET A 18 2.27 3.36 -0.79
N ALA A 19 2.63 4.64 -0.88
CA ALA A 19 3.05 5.42 0.27
C ALA A 19 1.97 5.40 1.37
N PRO A 20 2.28 5.02 2.62
CA PRO A 20 1.33 5.07 3.71
C PRO A 20 1.30 6.47 4.37
N GLY A 21 0.21 6.77 5.08
CA GLY A 21 -0.01 8.06 5.71
C GLY A 21 -0.55 7.96 7.13
N ALA A 22 -0.17 8.92 7.97
CA ALA A 22 -0.72 9.09 9.31
C ALA A 22 -0.79 10.57 9.71
N ASN A 23 -1.90 10.95 10.34
CA ASN A 23 -2.09 12.23 11.01
C ASN A 23 -2.14 11.97 12.52
N LEU A 24 -1.18 12.54 13.26
CA LEU A 24 -1.01 12.29 14.68
C LEU A 24 -1.19 13.59 15.48
N SER A 25 -1.79 13.45 16.65
CA SER A 25 -1.86 14.44 17.72
C SER A 25 -1.49 13.76 19.05
N ASP A 26 -1.40 14.54 20.13
CA ASP A 26 -1.07 14.01 21.45
C ASP A 26 -2.07 12.96 21.98
N THR A 27 -3.30 12.95 21.45
CA THR A 27 -4.40 12.12 21.98
C THR A 27 -5.10 11.27 20.94
N HIS A 28 -4.84 11.49 19.65
CA HIS A 28 -5.52 10.83 18.53
C HIS A 28 -4.56 10.58 17.38
N ALA A 29 -4.77 9.45 16.71
CA ALA A 29 -4.04 9.05 15.51
C ALA A 29 -5.04 8.59 14.43
N ILE A 30 -4.88 9.08 13.20
CA ILE A 30 -5.65 8.68 12.02
C ILE A 30 -4.67 8.19 10.96
N PHE A 31 -4.90 6.99 10.45
CA PHE A 31 -4.07 6.37 9.42
C PHE A 31 -4.87 6.30 8.12
N GLU A 32 -4.29 6.76 7.02
CA GLU A 32 -5.00 6.93 5.75
C GLU A 32 -4.10 6.65 4.55
N ALA A 33 -4.72 6.22 3.45
CA ALA A 33 -4.03 6.19 2.18
C ALA A 33 -3.64 7.61 1.75
N THR A 34 -2.45 7.79 1.19
CA THR A 34 -1.97 9.10 0.73
C THR A 34 -2.47 9.47 -0.65
N HIS A 35 -2.89 8.48 -1.44
CA HIS A 35 -3.44 8.72 -2.77
C HIS A 35 -4.85 9.32 -2.70
N GLY A 36 -5.24 10.04 -3.75
CA GLY A 36 -6.60 10.57 -3.92
C GLY A 36 -7.65 9.50 -4.21
N THR A 37 -8.85 9.94 -4.61
CA THR A 37 -10.03 9.08 -4.80
C THR A 37 -10.03 8.22 -6.07
N ALA A 38 -9.14 8.50 -7.03
CA ALA A 38 -9.02 7.79 -8.31
C ALA A 38 -10.39 7.49 -8.98
N PRO A 39 -11.18 8.53 -9.31
CA PRO A 39 -12.57 8.38 -9.73
C PRO A 39 -12.76 7.62 -11.05
N ASP A 40 -11.74 7.62 -11.91
CA ASP A 40 -11.69 6.92 -13.19
C ASP A 40 -11.64 5.39 -13.06
N ILE A 41 -11.21 4.87 -11.90
CA ILE A 41 -11.14 3.43 -11.59
C ILE A 41 -12.04 2.99 -10.44
N ALA A 42 -12.82 3.92 -9.87
CA ALA A 42 -13.74 3.63 -8.77
C ALA A 42 -14.73 2.51 -9.16
N GLY A 43 -14.88 1.51 -8.30
CA GLY A 43 -15.78 0.36 -8.51
C GLY A 43 -15.29 -0.67 -9.54
N GLN A 44 -14.11 -0.48 -10.14
CA GLN A 44 -13.60 -1.39 -11.19
C GLN A 44 -12.66 -2.49 -10.65
N GLY A 45 -12.36 -2.49 -9.35
CA GLY A 45 -11.45 -3.46 -8.74
C GLY A 45 -10.01 -3.38 -9.28
N LYS A 46 -9.57 -2.19 -9.72
CA LYS A 46 -8.22 -1.95 -10.26
C LYS A 46 -7.26 -1.25 -9.30
N ALA A 47 -7.78 -0.65 -8.23
CA ALA A 47 -6.98 0.14 -7.30
C ALA A 47 -5.96 -0.75 -6.56
N ASN A 48 -4.75 -0.23 -6.36
CA ASN A 48 -3.75 -0.85 -5.50
C ASN A 48 -4.09 -0.58 -4.03
N PRO A 49 -4.42 -1.60 -3.21
CA PRO A 49 -4.80 -1.39 -1.81
C PRO A 49 -3.59 -1.15 -0.89
N SER A 50 -2.36 -1.20 -1.41
CA SER A 50 -1.14 -1.21 -0.61
C SER A 50 -0.96 0.03 0.29
N SER A 51 -1.27 1.23 -0.20
CA SER A 51 -1.16 2.46 0.61
C SER A 51 -2.01 2.39 1.87
N LEU A 52 -3.28 1.94 1.75
CA LEU A 52 -4.17 1.78 2.89
C LEU A 52 -3.71 0.65 3.83
N ILE A 53 -3.27 -0.48 3.28
CA ILE A 53 -2.77 -1.62 4.06
C ILE A 53 -1.51 -1.22 4.84
N LEU A 54 -0.57 -0.52 4.23
CA LEU A 54 0.66 -0.06 4.88
C LEU A 54 0.38 1.05 5.92
N SER A 55 -0.67 1.84 5.72
CA SER A 55 -1.15 2.78 6.75
C SER A 55 -1.73 2.03 7.96
N ALA A 56 -2.41 0.90 7.72
CA ALA A 56 -2.81 0.00 8.80
C ALA A 56 -1.61 -0.70 9.48
N VAL A 57 -0.51 -0.95 8.76
CA VAL A 57 0.76 -1.40 9.38
C VAL A 57 1.28 -0.35 10.36
N MET A 58 1.36 0.92 9.96
CA MET A 58 1.74 2.02 10.87
C MET A 58 0.80 2.10 12.09
N MET A 59 -0.50 1.87 11.89
CA MET A 59 -1.47 1.80 12.97
C MET A 59 -1.17 0.66 13.95
N LEU A 60 -0.88 -0.55 13.44
CA LEU A 60 -0.54 -1.70 14.27
C LEU A 60 0.74 -1.44 15.07
N GLU A 61 1.75 -0.81 14.46
CA GLU A 61 2.96 -0.39 15.16
C GLU A 61 2.66 0.63 16.26
N HIS A 62 1.80 1.61 15.98
CA HIS A 62 1.36 2.60 16.97
C HIS A 62 0.61 1.97 18.15
N LEU A 63 -0.13 0.88 17.92
CA LEU A 63 -0.82 0.09 18.95
C LEU A 63 0.12 -0.89 19.70
N GLY A 64 1.40 -0.98 19.31
CA GLY A 64 2.37 -1.91 19.89
C GLY A 64 2.25 -3.35 19.36
N TRP A 65 1.50 -3.57 18.27
CA TRP A 65 1.25 -4.90 17.68
C TRP A 65 2.26 -5.22 16.58
N GLY A 66 3.55 -5.16 16.93
CA GLY A 66 4.66 -5.27 15.97
C GLY A 66 4.73 -6.62 15.23
N GLU A 67 4.31 -7.72 15.85
CA GLU A 67 4.27 -9.02 15.18
C GLU A 67 3.27 -9.04 14.01
N ALA A 68 2.07 -8.49 14.23
CA ALA A 68 1.04 -8.38 13.20
C ALA A 68 1.48 -7.44 12.06
N ALA A 69 2.07 -6.29 12.41
CA ALA A 69 2.66 -5.36 11.45
C ALA A 69 3.72 -6.05 10.57
N THR A 70 4.65 -6.78 11.20
CA THR A 70 5.73 -7.49 10.52
C THR A 70 5.18 -8.54 9.55
N ARG A 71 4.18 -9.34 9.95
CA ARG A 71 3.58 -10.35 9.08
C ARG A 71 3.00 -9.74 7.80
N ILE A 72 2.34 -8.59 7.89
CA ILE A 72 1.77 -7.89 6.73
C ILE A 72 2.89 -7.39 5.80
N VAL A 73 3.96 -6.79 6.34
CA VAL A 73 5.10 -6.31 5.54
C VAL A 73 5.79 -7.48 4.83
N VAL A 74 6.00 -8.60 5.52
CA VAL A 74 6.58 -9.82 4.93
C VAL A 74 5.69 -10.36 3.80
N ALA A 75 4.38 -10.44 4.01
CA ALA A 75 3.43 -10.87 2.99
C ALA A 75 3.43 -9.94 1.76
N MET A 76 3.47 -8.63 1.96
CA MET A 76 3.55 -7.61 0.92
C MET A 76 4.81 -7.79 0.06
N ASN A 77 5.97 -7.87 0.72
CA ASN A 77 7.26 -8.08 0.04
C ASN A 77 7.26 -9.38 -0.77
N ALA A 78 6.74 -10.47 -0.20
CA ALA A 78 6.68 -11.76 -0.88
C ALA A 78 5.71 -11.78 -2.08
N ALA A 79 4.60 -11.04 -2.05
CA ALA A 79 3.69 -10.93 -3.19
C ALA A 79 4.30 -10.12 -4.34
N ILE A 80 4.92 -8.98 -4.03
CA ILE A 80 5.60 -8.13 -5.02
C ILE A 80 6.78 -8.87 -5.65
N ALA A 81 7.59 -9.57 -4.84
CA ALA A 81 8.72 -10.36 -5.32
C ALA A 81 8.29 -11.50 -6.26
N SER A 82 7.13 -12.12 -6.02
CA SER A 82 6.59 -13.17 -6.90
C SER A 82 5.86 -12.64 -8.14
N GLY A 83 5.81 -11.31 -8.35
CA GLY A 83 5.12 -10.70 -9.48
C GLY A 83 3.59 -10.70 -9.37
N GLU A 84 3.03 -11.03 -8.20
CA GLU A 84 1.60 -10.92 -7.94
C GLU A 84 1.30 -9.49 -7.52
N VAL A 85 1.01 -8.61 -8.49
CA VAL A 85 0.86 -7.16 -8.28
C VAL A 85 -0.33 -6.58 -9.05
N THR A 86 -0.83 -5.42 -8.62
CA THR A 86 -1.89 -4.67 -9.32
C THR A 86 -1.37 -3.92 -10.56
N GLY A 87 -2.30 -3.39 -11.36
CA GLY A 87 -2.00 -2.83 -12.69
C GLY A 87 -0.98 -1.69 -12.73
N ASP A 88 -0.94 -0.86 -11.70
CA ASP A 88 0.04 0.21 -11.52
C ASP A 88 1.49 -0.33 -11.47
N LEU A 89 1.73 -1.37 -10.67
CA LEU A 89 3.05 -2.01 -10.57
C LEU A 89 3.34 -2.92 -11.77
N ALA A 90 2.34 -3.65 -12.27
CA ALA A 90 2.49 -4.50 -13.44
C ALA A 90 2.93 -3.68 -14.68
N ALA A 91 2.39 -2.47 -14.85
CA ALA A 91 2.77 -1.57 -15.93
C ALA A 91 4.25 -1.12 -15.86
N LEU A 92 4.80 -0.94 -14.66
CA LEU A 92 6.20 -0.58 -14.46
C LEU A 92 7.15 -1.75 -14.74
N ARG A 93 6.72 -2.98 -14.45
CA ARG A 93 7.55 -4.17 -14.68
C ARG A 93 7.51 -4.67 -16.13
N GLY A 94 6.33 -4.66 -16.76
CA GLY A 94 6.14 -5.09 -18.15
C GLY A 94 6.25 -6.59 -18.41
N ASP A 95 6.55 -7.41 -17.39
CA ASP A 95 6.79 -8.85 -17.49
C ASP A 95 5.71 -9.72 -16.83
N VAL A 96 4.74 -9.11 -16.13
CA VAL A 96 3.70 -9.81 -15.36
C VAL A 96 2.30 -9.30 -15.67
N PRO A 97 1.26 -10.17 -15.63
CA PRO A 97 -0.13 -9.73 -15.75
C PRO A 97 -0.58 -8.98 -14.49
N ALA A 98 -1.50 -8.02 -14.66
CA ALA A 98 -2.08 -7.28 -13.55
C ALA A 98 -3.13 -8.11 -12.81
N LEU A 99 -3.05 -8.12 -11.48
CA LEU A 99 -4.12 -8.61 -10.60
C LEU A 99 -5.15 -7.50 -10.33
N SER A 100 -6.39 -7.91 -10.08
CA SER A 100 -7.40 -7.06 -9.47
C SER A 100 -7.07 -6.76 -7.99
N THR A 101 -7.72 -5.75 -7.43
CA THR A 101 -7.64 -5.40 -5.99
C THR A 101 -7.94 -6.62 -5.10
N ALA A 102 -8.95 -7.43 -5.47
CA ALA A 102 -9.35 -8.60 -4.71
C ALA A 102 -8.33 -9.74 -4.82
N GLU A 103 -7.80 -10.00 -6.02
CA GLU A 103 -6.79 -11.04 -6.24
C GLU A 103 -5.48 -10.72 -5.52
N PHE A 104 -5.03 -9.46 -5.59
CA PHE A 104 -3.86 -9.01 -4.86
C PHE A 104 -4.07 -9.11 -3.35
N SER A 105 -5.24 -8.70 -2.83
CA SER A 105 -5.57 -8.86 -1.41
C SER A 105 -5.55 -10.33 -0.98
N ALA A 106 -6.12 -11.22 -1.80
CA ALA A 106 -6.05 -12.66 -1.54
C ALA A 106 -4.61 -13.21 -1.57
N ALA A 107 -3.75 -12.67 -2.45
CA ALA A 107 -2.34 -13.03 -2.49
C ALA A 107 -1.59 -12.65 -1.21
N LEU A 108 -1.94 -11.52 -0.59
CA LEU A 108 -1.42 -11.12 0.71
C LEU A 108 -1.92 -12.07 1.81
N VAL A 109 -3.23 -12.33 1.87
CA VAL A 109 -3.83 -13.21 2.90
C VAL A 109 -3.22 -14.62 2.86
N ARG A 110 -2.93 -15.17 1.68
CA ARG A 110 -2.27 -16.49 1.53
C ARG A 110 -0.86 -16.56 2.16
N ARG A 111 -0.24 -15.42 2.44
CA ARG A 111 1.14 -15.28 2.94
C ARG A 111 1.22 -14.82 4.40
N LEU A 112 0.09 -14.57 5.05
CA LEU A 112 0.02 -14.22 6.47
C LEU A 112 0.18 -15.46 7.33
#